data_AF-A0A1I8ED58-F1
#
_entry.id   AF-A0A1I8ED58-F1
#
_cell.length_a   1.000
_cell.length_b   1.000
_cell.length_c   1.000
_cell.angle_alpha   90.00
_cell.angle_beta   90.00
_cell.angle_gamma   90.00
#
_symmetry.space_group_name_H-M   'P 1'
#
loop_
_entity.id
_entity.type
_entity.pdbx_description
1 polymer ?
#
loop_
_entity_poly.entity_id
_entity_poly.type
_entity_poly.pdbx_seq_one_letter_code
_entity_poly.pdbx_strand_id
1 'polypeptide(L)'
;MKDAQLITTSNLDLWANTAFRISIINDRGERNDIICVPQLIALIAFLCEVAEHQSRLSLSEFLHLNGTATLPHQLIRLAEYIRNWELFIEAAVKPGSFNWNRRLLIHPLHTKSYGFETFMALKYLGIELKIYDEKTGRAELVAWLRRTCKTEGGEAHCPIFLWKKAETKTSDVQELNNQKCPILILASHFYIPMSTNILDTHNIFYITFKGKNLKEVLACRYSCHDLPPFRCLQIQKSLLITLPTYSDDIAAYCMSNADDSDMAKDPNSLVTMITFMRSGTEAESVRILHELYVPLFHGLPNKTTNIADALCKTVPHIDKLFQPDGFGDLGTLGHEPSYIIGPRLTTSIQSIDRLEVMHTPGPDEIEVVKRIPPAVDKMSILDMPFLVIIWDNSRNVPLYIARIADPVAK
;
A
#
# COMPACT_ATOMS: atom_id res chain seq x y z
N MET A 1 32.14 21.36 -5.80
CA MET A 1 31.76 20.19 -4.99
C MET A 1 30.61 19.50 -5.71
N LYS A 2 30.80 18.27 -6.20
CA LYS A 2 29.67 17.47 -6.69
C LYS A 2 28.88 17.03 -5.46
N ASP A 3 27.61 17.40 -5.36
CA ASP A 3 26.71 16.85 -4.36
C ASP A 3 26.68 15.33 -4.54
N ALA A 4 27.31 14.61 -3.60
CA ALA A 4 27.19 13.17 -3.57
C ALA A 4 25.71 12.84 -3.39
N GLN A 5 25.10 12.16 -4.37
CA GLN A 5 23.76 11.60 -4.24
C GLN A 5 23.77 10.68 -3.02
N LEU A 6 23.10 11.13 -1.94
CA LEU A 6 23.06 10.41 -0.68
C LEU A 6 22.14 9.17 -0.76
N ILE A 7 21.20 9.17 -1.71
CA ILE A 7 20.36 8.04 -2.05
C ILE A 7 20.95 7.36 -3.29
N THR A 8 21.43 6.15 -3.09
CA THR A 8 22.07 5.33 -4.13
C THR A 8 21.11 4.25 -4.63
N THR A 9 21.45 3.58 -5.74
CA THR A 9 20.71 2.40 -6.21
C THR A 9 20.57 1.34 -5.12
N SER A 10 21.59 1.15 -4.28
CA SER A 10 21.52 0.17 -3.21
C SER A 10 20.52 0.55 -2.11
N ASN A 11 20.24 1.84 -1.89
CA ASN A 11 19.12 2.26 -1.02
C ASN A 11 17.78 1.88 -1.64
N LEU A 12 17.65 2.05 -2.95
CA LEU A 12 16.44 1.69 -3.69
C LEU A 12 16.17 0.18 -3.65
N ASP A 13 17.22 -0.64 -3.81
CA ASP A 13 17.13 -2.10 -3.66
C ASP A 13 16.70 -2.49 -2.24
N LEU A 14 17.23 -1.83 -1.21
CA LEU A 14 16.84 -2.02 0.18
C LEU A 14 15.36 -1.68 0.40
N TRP A 15 14.87 -0.56 -0.16
CA TRP A 15 13.48 -0.13 -0.02
C TRP A 15 12.51 -1.04 -0.77
N ALA A 16 12.87 -1.51 -1.96
CA ALA A 16 12.11 -2.51 -2.69
C ALA A 16 11.96 -3.80 -1.86
N ASN A 17 13.08 -4.30 -1.33
CA ASN A 17 13.08 -5.47 -0.45
C ASN A 17 12.23 -5.25 0.79
N THR A 18 12.35 -4.09 1.44
CA THR A 18 11.56 -3.71 2.62
C THR A 18 10.07 -3.74 2.31
N ALA A 19 9.66 -3.13 1.20
CA ALA A 19 8.26 -3.09 0.79
C ALA A 19 7.70 -4.48 0.49
N PHE A 20 8.47 -5.33 -0.21
CA PHE A 20 8.07 -6.72 -0.45
C PHE A 20 8.01 -7.55 0.84
N ARG A 21 8.94 -7.36 1.79
CA ARG A 21 8.88 -8.04 3.09
C ARG A 21 7.64 -7.66 3.88
N ILE A 22 7.40 -6.36 4.06
CA ILE A 22 6.27 -5.84 4.83
C ILE A 22 4.94 -6.21 4.19
N SER A 23 4.88 -6.18 2.86
CA SER A 23 3.72 -6.68 2.13
C SER A 23 3.63 -8.20 2.31
N ILE A 24 4.52 -9.02 1.77
CA ILE A 24 4.27 -10.45 1.52
C ILE A 24 4.42 -11.38 2.72
N ILE A 25 5.24 -11.06 3.73
CA ILE A 25 5.62 -12.04 4.76
C ILE A 25 4.54 -12.29 5.83
N ASN A 26 3.52 -11.44 5.93
CA ASN A 26 2.52 -11.52 7.01
C ASN A 26 1.30 -12.37 6.62
N ASP A 27 0.65 -13.03 7.61
CA ASP A 27 -0.67 -13.65 7.38
C ASP A 27 -1.70 -12.55 7.08
N ARG A 28 -2.05 -12.43 5.80
CA ARG A 28 -2.82 -11.30 5.26
C ARG A 28 -4.32 -11.53 5.28
N GLY A 29 -4.79 -12.61 5.92
CA GLY A 29 -6.21 -12.87 6.04
C GLY A 29 -6.90 -12.98 4.69
N GLU A 30 -8.19 -12.66 4.66
CA GLU A 30 -9.03 -12.73 3.45
C GLU A 30 -9.03 -11.43 2.64
N ARG A 31 -8.41 -10.37 3.17
CA ARG A 31 -8.60 -9.00 2.67
C ARG A 31 -7.59 -8.63 1.59
N ASN A 32 -7.97 -7.64 0.78
CA ASN A 32 -7.01 -6.91 -0.03
C ASN A 32 -6.02 -6.18 0.88
N ASP A 33 -4.75 -6.19 0.49
CA ASP A 33 -3.69 -5.49 1.21
C ASP A 33 -2.85 -4.70 0.22
N ILE A 34 -2.91 -3.38 0.33
CA ILE A 34 -2.33 -2.44 -0.61
C ILE A 34 -1.35 -1.57 0.17
N ILE A 35 -0.13 -1.47 -0.33
CA ILE A 35 0.92 -0.64 0.25
C ILE A 35 1.46 0.30 -0.82
N CYS A 36 1.42 1.59 -0.53
CA CYS A 36 2.15 2.61 -1.28
C CYS A 36 3.59 2.72 -0.73
N VAL A 37 4.58 2.42 -1.57
CA VAL A 37 5.99 2.32 -1.14
C VAL A 37 6.56 3.65 -0.67
N PRO A 38 6.39 4.79 -1.38
CA PRO A 38 6.82 6.10 -0.87
C PRO A 38 6.18 6.48 0.48
N GLN A 39 4.93 6.07 0.73
CA GLN A 39 4.24 6.29 2.00
C GLN A 39 4.86 5.45 3.12
N LEU A 40 5.16 4.19 2.85
CA LEU A 40 5.84 3.28 3.78
C LEU A 40 7.26 3.78 4.14
N ILE A 41 8.05 4.24 3.17
CA ILE A 41 9.40 4.76 3.46
C ILE A 41 9.31 6.04 4.30
N ALA A 42 8.36 6.93 4.02
CA ALA A 42 8.13 8.10 4.86
C ALA A 42 7.67 7.75 6.28
N LEU A 43 6.87 6.69 6.42
CA LEU A 43 6.46 6.16 7.73
C LEU A 43 7.68 5.68 8.53
N ILE A 44 8.51 4.81 7.94
CA ILE A 44 9.72 4.31 8.61
C ILE A 44 10.64 5.47 8.99
N ALA A 45 10.83 6.44 8.07
CA ALA A 45 11.61 7.65 8.33
C ALA A 45 11.06 8.46 9.52
N PHE A 46 9.74 8.65 9.59
CA PHE A 46 9.11 9.33 10.71
C PHE A 46 9.29 8.57 12.03
N LEU A 47 9.10 7.25 12.01
CA LEU A 47 9.26 6.40 13.19
C LEU A 47 10.70 6.42 13.72
N CYS A 48 11.71 6.50 12.84
CA CYS A 48 13.11 6.67 13.27
C CYS A 48 13.32 7.90 14.16
N GLU A 49 12.64 9.02 13.87
CA GLU A 49 12.82 10.26 14.61
C GLU A 49 12.22 10.16 16.02
N VAL A 50 11.04 9.55 16.13
CA VAL A 50 10.24 9.53 17.36
C VAL A 50 10.50 8.31 18.25
N ALA A 51 11.04 7.22 17.69
CA ALA A 51 11.31 6.00 18.43
C ALA A 51 12.47 6.14 19.43
N GLU A 52 12.48 5.29 20.45
CA GLU A 52 13.64 5.13 21.33
C GLU A 52 14.87 4.60 20.58
N HIS A 53 16.04 4.70 21.21
CA HIS A 53 17.33 4.42 20.57
C HIS A 53 17.41 3.05 19.88
N GLN A 54 16.95 1.98 20.53
CA GLN A 54 17.06 0.63 19.96
C GLN A 54 16.14 0.46 18.74
N SER A 55 14.87 0.83 18.86
CA SER A 55 13.91 0.75 17.74
C SER A 55 14.31 1.68 16.59
N ARG A 56 14.89 2.85 16.89
CA ARG A 56 15.47 3.76 15.88
C ARG A 56 16.58 3.10 15.08
N LEU A 57 17.53 2.44 15.74
CA LEU A 57 18.63 1.74 15.05
C LEU A 57 18.07 0.65 14.13
N SER A 58 17.15 -0.16 14.64
CA SER A 58 16.52 -1.23 13.85
C SER A 58 15.72 -0.69 12.66
N LEU A 59 14.97 0.40 12.82
CA LEU A 59 14.27 1.06 11.71
C LEU A 59 15.24 1.67 10.70
N SER A 60 16.37 2.23 11.16
CA SER A 60 17.38 2.84 10.29
C SER A 60 18.02 1.83 9.33
N GLU A 61 18.13 0.55 9.71
CA GLU A 61 18.65 -0.51 8.84
C GLU A 61 17.74 -0.77 7.62
N PHE A 62 16.46 -0.39 7.69
CA PHE A 62 15.52 -0.49 6.57
C PHE A 62 15.51 0.76 5.67
N LEU A 63 16.20 1.84 6.08
CA LEU A 63 16.35 3.07 5.31
C LEU A 63 17.74 3.23 4.71
N HIS A 64 18.77 2.84 5.46
CA HIS A 64 20.17 3.11 5.17
C HIS A 64 21.01 1.85 5.25
N LEU A 65 21.93 1.70 4.29
CA LEU A 65 22.91 0.61 4.30
C LEU A 65 23.93 0.85 5.41
N ASN A 66 24.25 -0.22 6.15
CA ASN A 66 25.25 -0.27 7.22
C ASN A 66 24.94 0.58 8.47
N GLY A 67 23.67 0.94 8.71
CA GLY A 67 23.24 1.55 9.97
C GLY A 67 24.03 2.81 10.36
N THR A 68 24.56 3.57 9.38
CA THR A 68 25.38 4.75 9.67
C THR A 68 24.57 5.78 10.43
N ALA A 69 24.82 5.80 11.73
CA ALA A 69 24.13 6.64 12.69
C ALA A 69 24.28 8.13 12.33
N THR A 70 23.17 8.84 12.49
CA THR A 70 23.10 10.20 13.05
C THR A 70 23.75 11.31 12.23
N LEU A 71 22.97 11.94 11.35
CA LEU A 71 23.04 13.38 11.11
C LEU A 71 21.60 13.89 10.87
N PRO A 72 21.13 14.96 11.57
CA PRO A 72 19.82 15.58 11.35
C PRO A 72 19.54 16.00 9.89
N HIS A 73 20.59 16.12 9.08
CA HIS A 73 20.49 16.46 7.66
C HIS A 73 20.06 15.28 6.76
N GLN A 74 20.03 14.04 7.25
CA GLN A 74 19.62 12.89 6.43
C GLN A 74 18.11 12.85 6.22
N LEU A 75 17.29 13.18 7.23
CA LEU A 75 15.84 13.20 7.09
C LEU A 75 15.38 14.21 6.04
N ILE A 76 15.99 15.40 6.00
CA ILE A 76 15.66 16.45 5.02
C ILE A 76 15.86 15.91 3.60
N ARG A 77 17.02 15.32 3.33
CA ARG A 77 17.35 14.78 2.00
C ARG A 77 16.47 13.60 1.63
N LEU A 78 16.17 12.72 2.59
CA LEU A 78 15.26 11.60 2.39
C LEU A 78 13.84 12.11 2.07
N ALA A 79 13.35 13.09 2.82
CA ALA A 79 12.05 13.70 2.61
C ALA A 79 11.96 14.43 1.26
N GLU A 80 13.01 15.17 0.86
CA GLU A 80 13.12 15.77 -0.47
C GLU A 80 13.10 14.71 -1.57
N TYR A 81 13.84 13.61 -1.39
CA TYR A 81 13.83 12.50 -2.34
C TYR A 81 12.43 11.90 -2.48
N ILE A 82 11.77 11.57 -1.36
CA ILE A 82 10.41 11.01 -1.35
C ILE A 82 9.45 11.97 -2.04
N ARG A 83 9.48 13.27 -1.71
CA ARG A 83 8.63 14.27 -2.34
C ARG A 83 8.85 14.35 -3.85
N ASN A 84 10.10 14.37 -4.30
CA ASN A 84 10.42 14.40 -5.73
C ASN A 84 9.99 13.12 -6.44
N TRP A 85 10.08 11.97 -5.76
CA TRP A 85 9.59 10.70 -6.26
C TRP A 85 8.06 10.73 -6.41
N GLU A 86 7.33 11.21 -5.40
CA GLU A 86 5.87 11.34 -5.45
C GLU A 86 5.39 12.27 -6.57
N LEU A 87 6.04 13.43 -6.73
CA LEU A 87 5.76 14.38 -7.82
C LEU A 87 6.07 13.80 -9.20
N PHE A 88 7.14 13.01 -9.31
CA PHE A 88 7.44 12.29 -10.55
C PHE A 88 6.33 11.30 -10.89
N ILE A 89 5.86 10.51 -9.92
CA ILE A 89 4.79 9.53 -10.14
C ILE A 89 3.51 10.23 -10.61
N GLU A 90 3.14 11.35 -9.96
CA GLU A 90 1.96 12.15 -10.34
C GLU A 90 2.03 12.64 -11.79
N ALA A 91 3.22 13.02 -12.25
CA ALA A 91 3.46 13.46 -13.63
C ALA A 91 3.48 12.28 -14.62
N ALA A 92 4.13 11.17 -14.26
CA ALA A 92 4.36 10.03 -15.15
C ALA A 92 3.11 9.14 -15.36
N VAL A 93 2.15 9.16 -14.43
CA VAL A 93 0.96 8.29 -14.47
C VAL A 93 -0.14 8.78 -15.42
N LYS A 94 0.01 9.94 -16.08
CA LYS A 94 -1.03 10.48 -16.98
C LYS A 94 -1.28 9.52 -18.16
N PRO A 95 -2.55 9.32 -18.61
CA PRO A 95 -3.78 10.04 -18.24
C PRO A 95 -4.41 9.65 -16.88
N GLY A 96 -3.80 8.72 -16.14
CA GLY A 96 -4.23 8.32 -14.80
C GLY A 96 -3.95 9.38 -13.74
N SER A 97 -3.97 8.96 -12.47
CA SER A 97 -3.71 9.86 -11.35
C SER A 97 -3.02 9.17 -10.19
N PHE A 98 -2.20 9.92 -9.48
CA PHE A 98 -1.62 9.51 -8.21
C PHE A 98 -1.85 10.64 -7.20
N ASN A 99 -2.38 10.29 -6.03
CA ASN A 99 -2.64 11.23 -4.95
C ASN A 99 -2.19 10.59 -3.64
N TRP A 100 -1.65 11.40 -2.73
CA TRP A 100 -1.16 10.92 -1.45
C TRP A 100 -1.27 12.02 -0.40
N ASN A 101 -1.59 11.66 0.84
CA ASN A 101 -1.54 12.56 1.98
C ASN A 101 -1.21 11.77 3.25
N ARG A 102 -0.57 12.44 4.20
CA ARG A 102 -0.20 11.90 5.50
C ARG A 102 -0.80 12.79 6.58
N ARG A 103 -1.35 12.21 7.63
CA ARG A 103 -1.96 12.95 8.73
C ARG A 103 -1.69 12.28 10.07
N LEU A 104 -1.33 13.06 11.08
CA LEU A 104 -1.27 12.65 12.47
C LEU A 104 -2.52 13.18 13.18
N LEU A 105 -3.39 12.28 13.61
CA LEU A 105 -4.61 12.61 14.33
C LEU A 105 -4.35 12.54 15.84
N ILE A 106 -4.73 13.59 16.57
CA ILE A 106 -4.53 13.69 18.02
C ILE A 106 -5.88 13.75 18.74
N HIS A 107 -5.98 13.02 19.85
CA HIS A 107 -7.14 13.07 20.72
C HIS A 107 -7.24 14.46 21.40
N PRO A 108 -8.42 15.14 21.39
CA PRO A 108 -8.54 16.51 21.88
C PRO A 108 -8.19 16.69 23.36
N LEU A 109 -8.38 15.65 24.19
CA LEU A 109 -8.04 15.68 25.62
C LEU A 109 -6.56 15.38 25.93
N HIS A 110 -5.77 14.97 24.92
CA HIS A 110 -4.37 14.53 25.09
C HIS A 110 -3.41 15.29 24.18
N THR A 111 -3.80 16.50 23.78
CA THR A 111 -2.94 17.41 23.02
C THR A 111 -1.77 17.89 23.87
N LYS A 112 -0.60 18.00 23.26
CA LYS A 112 0.61 18.53 23.88
C LYS A 112 1.52 19.18 22.86
N SER A 113 2.55 19.86 23.33
CA SER A 113 3.65 20.33 22.49
C SER A 113 4.60 19.17 22.19
N TYR A 114 5.07 19.10 20.94
CA TYR A 114 6.10 18.18 20.50
C TYR A 114 7.48 18.83 20.56
N GLY A 115 8.52 18.01 20.70
CA GLY A 115 9.91 18.41 20.57
C GLY A 115 10.22 18.94 19.18
N PHE A 116 11.39 19.58 19.06
CA PHE A 116 11.82 20.21 17.82
C PHE A 116 12.00 19.17 16.70
N GLU A 117 12.64 18.03 16.99
CA GLU A 117 12.89 16.96 16.03
C GLU A 117 11.59 16.42 15.44
N THR A 118 10.61 16.11 16.28
CA THR A 118 9.28 15.64 15.88
C THR A 118 8.55 16.68 15.04
N PHE A 119 8.58 17.95 15.42
CA PHE A 119 8.01 19.03 14.61
C PHE A 119 8.66 19.14 13.22
N MET A 120 10.00 19.05 13.16
CA MET A 120 10.72 19.10 11.89
C MET A 120 10.40 17.89 11.02
N ALA A 121 10.30 16.69 11.60
CA ALA A 121 9.93 15.47 10.89
C ALA A 121 8.52 15.56 10.28
N LEU A 122 7.54 16.04 11.03
CA LEU A 122 6.18 16.31 10.54
C LEU A 122 6.22 17.26 9.32
N LYS A 123 6.99 18.35 9.43
CA LYS A 123 7.12 19.35 8.37
C LYS A 123 7.79 18.79 7.11
N TYR A 124 8.93 18.12 7.26
CA TYR A 124 9.70 17.63 6.12
C TYR A 124 8.97 16.52 5.36
N LEU A 125 8.35 15.58 6.08
CA LEU A 125 7.61 14.46 5.48
C LEU A 125 6.17 14.83 5.05
N GLY A 126 5.74 16.07 5.28
CA GLY A 126 4.43 16.56 4.90
C GLY A 126 3.28 15.88 5.65
N ILE A 127 3.46 15.63 6.95
CA ILE A 127 2.45 15.01 7.82
C ILE A 127 1.60 16.12 8.45
N GLU A 128 0.33 16.19 8.06
CA GLU A 128 -0.63 17.16 8.61
C GLU A 128 -0.96 16.81 10.07
N LEU A 129 -0.74 17.75 10.99
CA LEU A 129 -1.17 17.59 12.38
C LEU A 129 -2.64 18.01 12.53
N LYS A 130 -3.51 17.11 12.99
CA LYS A 130 -4.94 17.38 13.16
C LYS A 130 -5.40 16.98 14.56
N ILE A 131 -5.95 17.94 15.30
CA ILE A 131 -6.70 17.65 16.53
C ILE A 131 -8.10 17.19 16.12
N TYR A 132 -8.53 16.03 16.62
CA TYR A 132 -9.84 15.48 16.32
C TYR A 132 -10.94 16.28 16.99
N ASP A 133 -11.85 16.84 16.18
CA ASP A 133 -13.09 17.44 16.66
C ASP A 133 -14.19 16.38 16.69
N GLU A 134 -14.95 16.31 17.77
CA GLU A 134 -15.92 15.24 17.93
C GLU A 134 -17.21 15.44 17.12
N LYS A 135 -17.66 16.70 17.00
CA LYS A 135 -18.90 17.04 16.31
C LYS A 135 -18.75 16.91 14.79
N THR A 136 -17.58 17.26 14.28
CA THR A 136 -17.32 17.42 12.84
C THR A 136 -16.14 16.62 12.34
N GLY A 137 -15.24 16.16 13.21
CA GLY A 137 -13.99 15.53 12.82
C GLY A 137 -14.17 14.18 12.13
N ARG A 138 -15.25 13.42 12.39
CA ARG A 138 -15.56 12.24 11.58
C ARG A 138 -15.88 12.62 10.13
N ALA A 139 -16.76 13.61 9.94
CA ALA A 139 -17.13 14.09 8.61
C ALA A 139 -15.94 14.73 7.88
N GLU A 140 -15.12 15.49 8.60
CA GLU A 140 -13.90 16.10 8.07
C GLU A 140 -12.86 15.05 7.67
N LEU A 141 -12.62 14.04 8.52
CA LEU A 141 -11.70 12.93 8.21
C LEU A 141 -12.17 12.15 6.98
N VAL A 142 -13.48 11.87 6.89
CA VAL A 142 -14.08 11.26 5.72
C VAL A 142 -13.88 12.14 4.47
N ALA A 143 -14.07 13.45 4.58
CA ALA A 143 -13.85 14.37 3.47
C ALA A 143 -12.36 14.43 3.06
N TRP A 144 -11.44 14.38 4.02
CA TRP A 144 -10.00 14.29 3.76
C TRP A 144 -9.66 13.00 3.02
N LEU A 145 -10.12 11.85 3.51
CA LEU A 145 -9.94 10.55 2.86
C LEU A 145 -10.52 10.53 1.44
N ARG A 146 -11.71 11.11 1.23
CA ARG A 146 -12.32 11.22 -0.10
C ARG A 146 -11.47 12.02 -1.08
N ARG A 147 -10.95 13.18 -0.63
CA ARG A 147 -10.09 14.02 -1.47
C ARG A 147 -8.79 13.31 -1.81
N THR A 148 -8.18 12.65 -0.83
CA THR A 148 -6.91 11.92 -1.01
C THR A 148 -7.08 10.67 -1.85
N CYS A 149 -8.10 9.85 -1.56
CA CYS A 149 -8.35 8.60 -2.25
C CYS A 149 -9.22 8.74 -3.51
N LYS A 150 -9.66 9.96 -3.87
CA LYS A 150 -10.48 10.31 -5.05
C LYS A 150 -11.79 9.52 -5.19
N THR A 151 -12.53 9.34 -4.10
CA THR A 151 -13.80 8.58 -4.10
C THR A 151 -15.00 9.52 -4.29
N GLU A 152 -15.94 9.14 -5.17
CA GLU A 152 -17.18 9.90 -5.44
C GLU A 152 -18.40 9.21 -4.78
N GLY A 153 -19.24 9.96 -4.05
CA GLY A 153 -20.58 9.51 -3.59
C GLY A 153 -20.66 8.47 -2.46
N GLY A 154 -21.88 8.21 -1.94
CA GLY A 154 -22.21 7.18 -0.91
C GLY A 154 -22.13 7.62 0.56
N GLU A 155 -22.72 6.87 1.50
CA GLU A 155 -22.36 6.98 2.93
C GLU A 155 -20.90 6.51 3.04
N ALA A 156 -19.94 7.43 3.14
CA ALA A 156 -18.55 7.02 3.30
C ALA A 156 -18.38 6.38 4.68
N HIS A 157 -18.29 5.06 4.66
CA HIS A 157 -17.69 4.31 5.73
C HIS A 157 -16.29 4.88 5.98
N CYS A 158 -16.03 5.31 7.21
CA CYS A 158 -14.67 5.63 7.62
C CYS A 158 -13.98 4.29 7.85
N PRO A 159 -13.01 3.88 7.02
CA PRO A 159 -12.36 2.58 7.14
C PRO A 159 -11.45 2.46 8.36
N ILE A 160 -11.32 3.58 9.09
CA ILE A 160 -10.52 3.77 10.29
C ILE A 160 -11.39 3.48 11.50
N PHE A 161 -10.91 2.60 12.37
CA PHE A 161 -11.37 2.59 13.75
C PHE A 161 -10.74 3.79 14.45
N LEU A 162 -11.55 4.67 15.01
CA LEU A 162 -11.11 5.77 15.86
C LEU A 162 -11.24 5.37 17.32
N TRP A 163 -10.65 6.18 18.22
CA TRP A 163 -10.85 6.03 19.66
C TRP A 163 -12.34 5.98 19.98
N LYS A 164 -12.78 4.91 20.68
CA LYS A 164 -14.15 4.82 21.17
C LYS A 164 -14.38 5.91 22.22
N LYS A 165 -15.53 6.60 22.13
CA LYS A 165 -15.98 7.63 23.10
C LYS A 165 -14.97 8.77 23.31
N ALA A 166 -14.63 9.50 22.24
CA ALA A 166 -13.69 10.62 22.28
C ALA A 166 -14.04 11.72 23.32
N GLU A 167 -15.33 11.86 23.66
CA GLU A 167 -15.86 12.81 24.66
C GLU A 167 -15.55 12.44 26.12
N THR A 168 -15.45 11.15 26.45
CA THR A 168 -15.49 10.67 27.84
C THR A 168 -14.18 10.09 28.28
N LYS A 169 -13.72 10.45 29.48
CA LYS A 169 -12.67 9.71 30.18
C LYS A 169 -13.12 8.25 30.28
N THR A 170 -12.46 7.36 29.54
CA THR A 170 -12.66 5.93 29.70
C THR A 170 -12.00 5.48 30.99
N SER A 171 -12.68 4.64 31.77
CA SER A 171 -12.11 3.97 32.94
C SER A 171 -11.31 2.73 32.55
N ASP A 172 -11.39 2.31 31.28
CA ASP A 172 -10.57 1.23 30.75
C ASP A 172 -9.15 1.75 30.51
N VAL A 173 -8.21 1.21 31.28
CA VAL A 173 -6.80 1.64 31.26
C VAL A 173 -6.18 1.45 29.87
N GLN A 174 -6.55 0.39 29.16
CA GLN A 174 -6.00 0.06 27.85
C GLN A 174 -6.49 1.05 26.79
N GLU A 175 -7.80 1.36 26.79
CA GLU A 175 -8.35 2.39 25.90
C GLU A 175 -7.76 3.77 26.19
N LEU A 176 -7.61 4.13 27.47
CA LEU A 176 -7.03 5.42 27.87
C LEU A 176 -5.57 5.57 27.43
N ASN A 177 -4.76 4.51 27.60
CA ASN A 177 -3.38 4.52 27.16
C ASN A 177 -3.28 4.66 25.64
N ASN A 178 -4.17 4.02 24.89
CA ASN A 178 -4.23 4.17 23.44
C ASN A 178 -4.70 5.56 22.99
N GLN A 179 -5.67 6.18 23.68
CA GLN A 179 -6.13 7.56 23.43
C GLN A 179 -5.04 8.62 23.60
N LYS A 180 -4.07 8.36 24.47
CA LYS A 180 -2.91 9.22 24.71
C LYS A 180 -1.85 9.15 23.60
N CYS A 181 -2.02 8.24 22.64
CA CYS A 181 -1.18 8.07 21.48
C CYS A 181 -1.89 8.67 20.25
N PRO A 182 -1.21 9.50 19.44
CA PRO A 182 -1.75 9.89 18.15
C PRO A 182 -1.94 8.69 17.20
N ILE A 183 -2.81 8.85 16.22
CA ILE A 183 -2.99 7.90 15.10
C ILE A 183 -2.35 8.51 13.86
N LEU A 184 -1.31 7.88 13.33
CA LEU A 184 -0.71 8.21 12.06
C LEU A 184 -1.50 7.54 10.92
N ILE A 185 -1.96 8.33 9.97
CA ILE A 185 -2.79 7.91 8.85
C ILE A 185 -2.02 8.22 7.56
N LEU A 186 -1.78 7.18 6.77
CA LEU A 186 -1.24 7.26 5.42
C LEU A 186 -2.40 6.96 4.47
N ALA A 187 -2.65 7.87 3.54
CA ALA A 187 -3.70 7.67 2.55
C ALA A 187 -3.16 7.95 1.15
N SER A 188 -3.48 7.07 0.21
CA SER A 188 -3.07 7.25 -1.17
C SER A 188 -4.07 6.66 -2.15
N HIS A 189 -3.99 7.11 -3.40
CA HIS A 189 -4.72 6.56 -4.52
C HIS A 189 -3.84 6.52 -5.75
N PHE A 190 -3.86 5.37 -6.43
CA PHE A 190 -3.23 5.19 -7.72
C PHE A 190 -4.26 4.68 -8.73
N TYR A 191 -4.47 5.46 -9.78
CA TYR A 191 -5.35 5.16 -10.89
C TYR A 191 -4.51 4.75 -12.09
N ILE A 192 -4.42 3.44 -12.32
CA ILE A 192 -3.57 2.83 -13.34
C ILE A 192 -4.12 3.19 -14.73
N PRO A 193 -3.35 3.90 -15.56
CA PRO A 193 -3.80 4.25 -16.90
C PRO A 193 -3.73 3.01 -17.80
N MET A 194 -4.89 2.49 -18.20
CA MET A 194 -5.00 1.34 -19.09
C MET A 194 -5.92 1.67 -20.26
N SER A 195 -5.62 1.16 -21.45
CA SER A 195 -6.39 1.45 -22.66
C SER A 195 -7.75 0.75 -22.67
N THR A 196 -8.79 1.45 -23.12
CA THR A 196 -10.11 0.88 -23.41
C THR A 196 -10.06 -0.22 -24.48
N ASN A 197 -9.02 -0.24 -25.33
CA ASN A 197 -8.84 -1.30 -26.32
C ASN A 197 -8.40 -2.62 -25.69
N ILE A 198 -7.98 -2.58 -24.42
CA ILE A 198 -7.52 -3.75 -23.66
C ILE A 198 -8.63 -4.22 -22.74
N LEU A 199 -9.31 -3.28 -22.07
CA LEU A 199 -10.33 -3.60 -21.08
C LEU A 199 -11.71 -3.73 -21.72
N ASP A 200 -12.33 -4.91 -21.62
CA ASP A 200 -13.70 -5.14 -22.07
C ASP A 200 -14.70 -4.59 -21.05
N THR A 201 -15.01 -3.30 -21.16
CA THR A 201 -15.91 -2.61 -20.23
C THR A 201 -17.38 -2.98 -20.40
N HIS A 202 -17.75 -3.69 -21.47
CA HIS A 202 -19.14 -4.00 -21.81
C HIS A 202 -19.55 -5.41 -21.37
N ASN A 203 -18.58 -6.32 -21.20
CA ASN A 203 -18.84 -7.70 -20.84
C ASN A 203 -18.19 -8.03 -19.50
N ILE A 204 -19.02 -8.14 -18.47
CA ILE A 204 -18.59 -8.61 -17.17
C ILE A 204 -18.84 -10.10 -17.07
N PHE A 205 -17.85 -10.79 -16.51
CA PHE A 205 -17.87 -12.22 -16.29
C PHE A 205 -17.95 -12.52 -14.79
N TYR A 206 -18.25 -13.77 -14.45
CA TYR A 206 -18.05 -14.24 -13.09
C TYR A 206 -17.18 -15.49 -13.06
N ILE A 207 -16.42 -15.61 -11.97
CA ILE A 207 -15.52 -16.74 -11.70
C ILE A 207 -15.69 -17.23 -10.27
N THR A 208 -15.34 -18.49 -10.03
CA THR A 208 -15.19 -19.01 -8.67
C THR A 208 -13.80 -18.68 -8.16
N PHE A 209 -13.71 -17.68 -7.27
CA PHE A 209 -12.47 -17.28 -6.64
C PHE A 209 -12.15 -18.17 -5.43
N LYS A 210 -10.94 -18.71 -5.41
CA LYS A 210 -10.41 -19.64 -4.43
C LYS A 210 -9.48 -18.91 -3.47
N GLY A 211 -10.06 -17.97 -2.71
CA GLY A 211 -9.38 -17.37 -1.56
C GLY A 211 -9.43 -18.28 -0.33
N LYS A 212 -9.37 -17.71 0.88
CA LYS A 212 -9.63 -18.48 2.11
C LYS A 212 -11.04 -19.11 2.10
N ASN A 213 -12.00 -18.40 1.51
CA ASN A 213 -13.35 -18.90 1.23
C ASN A 213 -13.60 -18.91 -0.29
N LEU A 214 -14.31 -19.93 -0.75
CA LEU A 214 -14.81 -20.01 -2.12
C LEU A 214 -15.95 -19.01 -2.30
N LYS A 215 -15.84 -18.13 -3.30
CA LYS A 215 -16.88 -17.14 -3.62
C LYS A 215 -17.00 -16.91 -5.13
N GLU A 216 -18.21 -16.60 -5.59
CA GLU A 216 -18.40 -16.08 -6.94
C GLU A 216 -18.07 -14.59 -6.96
N VAL A 217 -17.17 -14.18 -7.85
CA VAL A 217 -16.76 -12.79 -7.99
C VAL A 217 -16.90 -12.31 -9.42
N LEU A 218 -17.08 -11.02 -9.58
CA LEU A 218 -17.10 -10.35 -10.87
C LEU A 218 -15.68 -10.23 -11.42
N ALA A 219 -15.53 -10.40 -12.73
CA ALA A 219 -14.27 -10.30 -13.43
C ALA A 219 -14.45 -9.55 -14.75
N CYS A 220 -13.45 -8.74 -15.11
CA CYS A 220 -13.36 -8.11 -16.41
C CYS A 220 -12.40 -8.89 -17.30
N ARG A 221 -12.70 -8.94 -18.59
CA ARG A 221 -11.80 -9.48 -19.60
C ARG A 221 -10.85 -8.39 -20.08
N TYR A 222 -9.58 -8.73 -20.14
CA TYR A 222 -8.49 -7.94 -20.68
C TYR A 222 -8.07 -8.66 -21.96
N SER A 223 -8.09 -8.00 -23.11
CA SER A 223 -7.80 -8.62 -24.40
C SER A 223 -6.99 -7.70 -25.30
N CYS A 224 -5.93 -8.23 -25.91
CA CYS A 224 -5.03 -7.47 -26.78
C CYS A 224 -5.24 -7.84 -28.26
N HIS A 225 -6.46 -7.69 -28.79
CA HIS A 225 -6.74 -8.02 -30.20
C HIS A 225 -5.90 -7.18 -31.18
N ASP A 226 -5.74 -5.87 -30.89
CA ASP A 226 -5.03 -4.91 -31.75
C ASP A 226 -3.75 -4.34 -31.10
N LEU A 227 -3.30 -4.94 -30.00
CA LEU A 227 -2.15 -4.48 -29.22
C LEU A 227 -1.17 -5.64 -28.96
N PRO A 228 0.10 -5.35 -28.61
CA PRO A 228 1.02 -6.39 -28.21
C PRO A 228 0.41 -7.27 -27.11
N PRO A 229 0.48 -8.60 -27.26
CA PRO A 229 -0.14 -9.51 -26.32
C PRO A 229 0.62 -9.49 -24.98
N PHE A 230 -0.04 -9.97 -23.92
CA PHE A 230 0.57 -9.97 -22.59
C PHE A 230 1.74 -10.95 -22.57
N ARG A 231 2.94 -10.43 -22.33
CA ARG A 231 4.10 -11.25 -22.00
C ARG A 231 3.90 -11.79 -20.58
N CYS A 232 4.08 -13.09 -20.40
CA CYS A 232 4.02 -13.70 -19.10
C CYS A 232 5.18 -14.68 -18.87
N LEU A 233 5.85 -14.55 -17.74
CA LEU A 233 6.85 -15.52 -17.30
C LEU A 233 6.14 -16.59 -16.47
N GLN A 234 6.18 -17.83 -16.95
CA GLN A 234 5.66 -18.96 -16.19
C GLN A 234 6.67 -19.46 -15.17
N ILE A 235 6.24 -19.56 -13.92
CA ILE A 235 7.04 -20.07 -12.81
C ILE A 235 6.20 -21.03 -12.00
N GLN A 236 6.53 -22.32 -12.08
CA GLN A 236 5.76 -23.39 -11.45
C GLN A 236 4.27 -23.31 -11.88
N LYS A 237 3.38 -22.98 -10.93
CA LYS A 237 1.93 -22.81 -11.13
C LYS A 237 1.49 -21.34 -11.18
N SER A 238 2.42 -20.39 -11.15
CA SER A 238 2.16 -18.95 -11.17
C SER A 238 2.61 -18.34 -12.49
N LEU A 239 1.99 -17.24 -12.86
CA LEU A 239 2.39 -16.40 -13.98
C LEU A 239 2.72 -15.00 -13.47
N LEU A 240 3.87 -14.47 -13.84
CA LEU A 240 4.13 -13.03 -13.77
C LEU A 240 3.79 -12.41 -15.13
N ILE A 241 2.74 -11.61 -15.17
CA ILE A 241 2.13 -11.06 -16.39
C ILE A 241 2.42 -9.57 -16.44
N THR A 242 2.92 -9.07 -17.58
CA THR A 242 3.03 -7.62 -17.80
C THR A 242 1.67 -7.06 -18.19
N LEU A 243 1.23 -6.02 -17.48
CA LEU A 243 0.03 -5.26 -17.81
C LEU A 243 0.43 -3.99 -18.58
N PRO A 244 -0.21 -3.73 -19.73
CA PRO A 244 0.05 -2.56 -20.55
C PRO A 244 -0.42 -1.28 -19.85
N THR A 245 0.50 -0.34 -19.69
CA THR A 245 0.26 1.02 -19.18
C THR A 245 0.52 2.04 -20.30
N TYR A 246 -0.04 3.24 -20.18
CA TYR A 246 0.23 4.34 -21.12
C TYR A 246 1.61 5.00 -20.96
N SER A 247 2.36 4.63 -19.93
CA SER A 247 3.59 5.31 -19.52
C SER A 247 4.78 4.38 -19.67
N ASP A 248 5.84 4.85 -20.34
CA ASP A 248 7.12 4.12 -20.40
C ASP A 248 7.88 4.20 -19.07
N ASP A 249 7.55 5.18 -18.23
CA ASP A 249 8.17 5.39 -16.93
C ASP A 249 7.55 4.51 -15.84
N ILE A 250 6.30 4.06 -16.02
CA ILE A 250 5.56 3.26 -15.04
C ILE A 250 5.06 1.99 -15.69
N ALA A 251 5.52 0.83 -15.20
CA ALA A 251 4.99 -0.47 -15.60
C ALA A 251 4.01 -1.02 -14.55
N ALA A 252 3.12 -1.91 -14.99
CA ALA A 252 2.26 -2.68 -14.11
C ALA A 252 2.47 -4.17 -14.35
N TYR A 253 2.45 -4.96 -13.29
CA TYR A 253 2.59 -6.41 -13.33
C TYR A 253 1.50 -7.06 -12.51
N CYS A 254 1.09 -8.25 -12.92
CA CYS A 254 0.21 -9.11 -12.17
C CYS A 254 0.89 -10.46 -11.91
N MET A 255 0.91 -10.93 -10.67
CA MET A 255 1.38 -12.27 -10.34
C MET A 255 0.22 -13.15 -9.85
N SER A 256 -0.10 -14.20 -10.60
CA SER A 256 -1.15 -15.15 -10.21
C SER A 256 -0.69 -16.07 -9.07
N ASN A 257 -1.66 -16.58 -8.30
CA ASN A 257 -1.44 -17.58 -7.25
C ASN A 257 -0.37 -17.15 -6.23
N ALA A 258 -0.44 -15.89 -5.80
CA ALA A 258 0.61 -15.26 -5.01
C ALA A 258 0.79 -15.89 -3.62
N ASP A 259 -0.31 -16.30 -2.97
CA ASP A 259 -0.25 -16.87 -1.63
C ASP A 259 0.39 -18.28 -1.62
N ASP A 260 0.25 -19.01 -2.72
CA ASP A 260 0.76 -20.38 -2.88
C ASP A 260 2.14 -20.42 -3.55
N SER A 261 2.67 -19.28 -3.97
CA SER A 261 3.95 -19.20 -4.67
C SER A 261 5.09 -18.87 -3.72
N ASP A 262 6.04 -19.80 -3.56
CA ASP A 262 7.27 -19.54 -2.79
C ASP A 262 8.09 -18.39 -3.39
N MET A 263 8.01 -18.21 -4.71
CA MET A 263 8.70 -17.12 -5.42
C MET A 263 8.05 -15.77 -5.15
N ALA A 264 6.72 -15.72 -4.98
CA ALA A 264 6.06 -14.49 -4.54
C ALA A 264 6.52 -14.10 -3.13
N LYS A 265 6.84 -15.07 -2.27
CA LYS A 265 7.27 -14.85 -0.88
C LYS A 265 8.72 -14.40 -0.73
N ASP A 266 9.53 -14.50 -1.80
CA ASP A 266 10.90 -14.00 -1.81
C ASP A 266 11.01 -12.66 -2.57
N PRO A 267 11.25 -11.53 -1.88
CA PRO A 267 11.47 -10.22 -2.48
C PRO A 267 12.49 -10.19 -3.61
N ASN A 268 13.63 -10.87 -3.44
CA ASN A 268 14.74 -10.84 -4.41
C ASN A 268 14.36 -11.56 -5.71
N SER A 269 13.67 -12.69 -5.58
CA SER A 269 13.11 -13.41 -6.73
C SER A 269 12.14 -12.54 -7.52
N LEU A 270 11.21 -11.84 -6.86
CA LEU A 270 10.27 -10.92 -7.54
C LEU A 270 10.98 -9.80 -8.30
N VAL A 271 11.95 -9.13 -7.68
CA VAL A 271 12.73 -8.04 -8.32
C VAL A 271 13.48 -8.58 -9.54
N THR A 272 14.09 -9.76 -9.41
CA THR A 272 14.85 -10.40 -10.50
C THR A 272 13.93 -10.76 -11.66
N MET A 273 12.76 -11.31 -11.38
CA MET A 273 11.77 -11.68 -12.40
C MET A 273 11.21 -10.46 -13.14
N ILE A 274 10.88 -9.39 -12.42
CA ILE A 274 10.44 -8.14 -13.04
C ILE A 274 11.55 -7.57 -13.92
N THR A 275 12.80 -7.57 -13.44
CA THR A 275 13.96 -7.12 -14.21
C THR A 275 14.15 -7.95 -15.49
N PHE A 276 14.00 -9.28 -15.40
CA PHE A 276 14.03 -10.19 -16.55
C PHE A 276 12.89 -9.90 -17.54
N MET A 277 11.66 -9.72 -17.06
CA MET A 277 10.53 -9.39 -17.94
C MET A 277 10.76 -8.07 -18.67
N ARG A 278 11.38 -7.08 -18.01
CA ARG A 278 11.72 -5.77 -18.58
C ARG A 278 12.84 -5.81 -19.61
N SER A 279 13.79 -6.74 -19.52
CA SER A 279 14.89 -6.82 -20.49
C SER A 279 14.42 -7.20 -21.89
N GLY A 280 13.17 -7.65 -22.04
CA GLY A 280 12.64 -8.11 -23.32
C GLY A 280 13.29 -9.41 -23.79
N THR A 281 14.05 -10.09 -22.92
CA THR A 281 14.70 -11.34 -23.27
C THR A 281 13.63 -12.40 -23.54
N GLU A 282 13.71 -13.01 -24.72
CA GLU A 282 12.88 -14.15 -25.09
C GLU A 282 13.50 -15.43 -24.53
N ALA A 283 12.69 -16.25 -23.88
CA ALA A 283 13.08 -17.53 -23.30
C ALA A 283 11.90 -18.50 -23.37
N GLU A 284 12.16 -19.81 -23.30
CA GLU A 284 11.09 -20.84 -23.33
C GLU A 284 10.05 -20.68 -22.19
N SER A 285 10.45 -20.07 -21.09
CA SER A 285 9.58 -19.75 -19.95
C SER A 285 8.66 -18.54 -20.18
N VAL A 286 8.93 -17.74 -21.21
CA VAL A 286 8.10 -16.60 -21.60
C VAL A 286 6.99 -17.10 -22.53
N ARG A 287 5.76 -16.86 -22.11
CA ARG A 287 4.54 -17.18 -22.86
C ARG A 287 3.81 -15.90 -23.23
N ILE A 288 2.92 -16.04 -24.20
CA ILE A 288 2.09 -14.97 -24.73
C ILE A 288 0.63 -15.28 -24.41
N LEU A 289 -0.07 -14.34 -23.77
CA LEU A 289 -1.51 -14.41 -23.56
C LEU A 289 -2.21 -13.32 -24.38
N HIS A 290 -3.28 -13.69 -25.07
CA HIS A 290 -4.13 -12.75 -25.81
C HIS A 290 -5.34 -12.27 -25.00
N GLU A 291 -5.71 -13.03 -23.98
CA GLU A 291 -6.78 -12.67 -23.05
C GLU A 291 -6.42 -13.05 -21.61
N LEU A 292 -6.95 -12.27 -20.68
CA LEU A 292 -6.81 -12.44 -19.23
C LEU A 292 -8.13 -12.03 -18.57
N TYR A 293 -8.62 -12.83 -17.63
CA TYR A 293 -9.81 -12.54 -16.83
C TYR A 293 -9.37 -12.16 -15.43
N VAL A 294 -9.56 -10.89 -15.10
CA VAL A 294 -9.09 -10.28 -13.86
C VAL A 294 -10.31 -9.97 -12.98
N PRO A 295 -10.39 -10.51 -11.76
CA PRO A 295 -11.42 -10.13 -10.81
C PRO A 295 -11.46 -8.62 -10.60
N LEU A 296 -12.65 -8.05 -10.45
CA LEU A 296 -12.79 -6.64 -10.12
C LEU A 296 -12.28 -6.39 -8.69
N PHE A 297 -11.38 -5.42 -8.57
CA PHE A 297 -10.91 -4.89 -7.29
C PHE A 297 -10.81 -3.38 -7.43
N HIS A 298 -11.70 -2.64 -6.78
CA HIS A 298 -11.67 -1.19 -6.76
C HIS A 298 -12.53 -0.68 -5.60
N GLY A 299 -12.55 0.64 -5.41
CA GLY A 299 -13.24 1.31 -4.31
C GLY A 299 -12.36 1.55 -3.09
N LEU A 300 -12.86 2.38 -2.17
CA LEU A 300 -12.18 2.60 -0.89
C LEU A 300 -12.15 1.27 -0.11
N PRO A 301 -11.00 0.82 0.41
CA PRO A 301 -10.96 -0.35 1.25
C PRO A 301 -11.95 -0.22 2.40
N ASN A 302 -12.71 -1.27 2.70
CA ASN A 302 -13.66 -1.26 3.81
C ASN A 302 -12.98 -1.14 5.18
N LYS A 303 -11.70 -1.50 5.27
CA LYS A 303 -10.86 -1.43 6.48
C LYS A 303 -9.44 -1.08 6.09
N THR A 304 -8.70 -0.48 7.02
CA THR A 304 -7.28 -0.14 6.84
C THR A 304 -6.38 -1.38 6.80
N THR A 305 -5.26 -1.28 6.08
CA THR A 305 -4.14 -2.23 6.20
C THR A 305 -3.47 -2.04 7.56
N ASN A 306 -3.24 -3.14 8.30
CA ASN A 306 -2.55 -3.10 9.58
C ASN A 306 -1.02 -3.11 9.40
N ILE A 307 -0.50 -2.03 8.84
CA ILE A 307 0.94 -1.91 8.58
C ILE A 307 1.77 -1.88 9.86
N ALA A 308 1.17 -1.50 10.99
CA ALA A 308 1.82 -1.53 12.30
C ALA A 308 2.20 -2.96 12.72
N ASP A 309 1.26 -3.89 12.61
CA ASP A 309 1.50 -5.32 12.88
C ASP A 309 2.50 -5.93 11.90
N ALA A 310 2.40 -5.55 10.63
CA ALA A 310 3.37 -5.96 9.61
C ALA A 310 4.79 -5.47 9.94
N LEU A 311 4.94 -4.23 10.38
CA LEU A 311 6.22 -3.67 10.84
C LEU A 311 6.73 -4.41 12.07
N CYS A 312 5.89 -4.64 13.09
CA CYS A 312 6.22 -5.40 14.29
C CYS A 312 6.78 -6.80 14.00
N LYS A 313 6.22 -7.48 13.01
CA LYS A 313 6.64 -8.82 12.61
C LYS A 313 7.88 -8.84 11.72
N THR A 314 8.16 -7.75 11.02
CA THR A 314 9.23 -7.68 10.00
C THR A 314 10.50 -7.03 10.54
N VAL A 315 10.39 -5.98 11.35
CA VAL A 315 11.52 -5.20 11.86
C VAL A 315 11.92 -5.76 13.23
N PRO A 316 13.14 -6.29 13.39
CA PRO A 316 13.61 -6.77 14.68
C PRO A 316 13.61 -5.66 15.74
N HIS A 317 13.33 -6.00 16.99
CA HIS A 317 13.45 -5.08 18.15
C HIS A 317 12.62 -3.78 18.05
N ILE A 318 11.60 -3.75 17.19
CA ILE A 318 10.62 -2.65 17.11
C ILE A 318 9.47 -2.85 18.10
N ASP A 319 9.40 -3.96 18.82
CA ASP A 319 8.37 -4.24 19.82
C ASP A 319 8.28 -3.13 20.89
N LYS A 320 9.43 -2.55 21.24
CA LYS A 320 9.51 -1.42 22.18
C LYS A 320 8.84 -0.15 21.68
N LEU A 321 8.73 0.04 20.37
CA LEU A 321 7.95 1.16 19.80
C LEU A 321 6.49 1.10 20.26
N PHE A 322 5.98 -0.12 20.50
CA PHE A 322 4.61 -0.40 20.94
C PHE A 322 4.52 -0.87 22.39
N GLN A 323 5.46 -0.43 23.21
CA GLN A 323 5.44 -0.54 24.67
C GLN A 323 5.23 0.83 25.30
N PRO A 324 5.00 0.92 26.63
CA PRO A 324 4.93 2.20 27.32
C PRO A 324 6.11 3.12 26.96
N ASP A 325 5.80 4.36 26.59
CA ASP A 325 6.74 5.40 26.15
C ASP A 325 7.47 5.13 24.81
N GLY A 326 7.10 4.07 24.09
CA GLY A 326 7.74 3.65 22.84
C GLY A 326 7.64 4.66 21.69
N PHE A 327 6.53 5.39 21.61
CA PHE A 327 6.29 6.48 20.64
C PHE A 327 7.06 7.77 20.99
N GLY A 328 7.92 7.72 22.00
CA GLY A 328 8.72 8.84 22.45
C GLY A 328 7.85 10.04 22.80
N ASP A 329 8.17 11.19 22.22
CA ASP A 329 7.42 12.40 22.46
C ASP A 329 6.12 12.51 21.64
N LEU A 330 5.70 11.50 20.86
CA LEU A 330 4.38 11.55 20.19
C LEU A 330 3.21 11.35 21.14
N GLY A 331 3.32 10.51 22.17
CA GLY A 331 2.25 10.34 23.15
C GLY A 331 2.62 10.81 24.56
N THR A 332 1.65 10.85 25.48
CA THR A 332 1.86 11.39 26.84
C THR A 332 2.53 10.39 27.78
N LEU A 333 3.58 10.76 28.53
CA LEU A 333 4.32 9.85 29.44
C LEU A 333 3.51 8.70 30.09
N GLY A 334 4.03 7.47 30.00
CA GLY A 334 3.43 6.23 30.50
C GLY A 334 2.36 5.61 29.58
N HIS A 335 2.24 6.08 28.34
CA HIS A 335 1.25 5.59 27.35
C HIS A 335 1.82 4.51 26.45
N GLU A 336 0.95 3.66 25.91
CA GLU A 336 1.33 2.53 25.05
C GLU A 336 0.58 2.62 23.71
N PRO A 337 1.30 2.84 22.60
CA PRO A 337 0.70 2.85 21.27
C PRO A 337 0.42 1.41 20.83
N SER A 338 -0.62 1.23 20.01
CA SER A 338 -1.04 -0.11 19.60
C SER A 338 -0.70 -0.39 18.15
N TYR A 339 -0.18 -1.59 17.88
CA TYR A 339 -0.10 -2.16 16.54
C TYR A 339 -1.22 -3.18 16.25
N ILE A 340 -2.04 -3.51 17.24
CA ILE A 340 -3.08 -4.54 17.14
C ILE A 340 -4.45 -3.89 16.96
N ILE A 341 -5.23 -4.42 16.01
CA ILE A 341 -6.64 -4.07 15.83
C ILE A 341 -7.47 -4.88 16.84
N GLY A 342 -8.23 -4.22 17.71
CA GLY A 342 -9.12 -4.90 18.64
C GLY A 342 -10.28 -4.05 19.14
N PRO A 343 -11.25 -4.64 19.86
CA PRO A 343 -12.38 -3.90 20.39
C PRO A 343 -12.02 -2.76 21.34
N ARG A 344 -10.85 -2.84 22.00
CA ARG A 344 -10.34 -1.86 22.98
C ARG A 344 -9.12 -1.08 22.48
N LEU A 345 -8.60 -1.43 21.31
CA LEU A 345 -7.36 -0.86 20.78
C LEU A 345 -7.54 -0.45 19.33
N THR A 346 -7.26 0.82 19.07
CA THR A 346 -7.11 1.35 17.72
C THR A 346 -5.63 1.36 17.37
N THR A 347 -5.27 0.94 16.15
CA THR A 347 -3.86 0.98 15.74
C THR A 347 -3.40 2.44 15.64
N SER A 348 -2.21 2.72 16.15
CA SER A 348 -1.59 4.04 16.10
C SER A 348 -0.97 4.33 14.73
N ILE A 349 -0.97 3.35 13.81
CA ILE A 349 -0.56 3.52 12.40
C ILE A 349 -1.60 2.84 11.52
N GLN A 350 -2.13 3.59 10.55
CA GLN A 350 -3.19 3.15 9.65
C GLN A 350 -2.83 3.50 8.20
N SER A 351 -2.84 2.51 7.31
CA SER A 351 -2.63 2.71 5.86
C SER A 351 -3.93 2.49 5.10
N ILE A 352 -4.27 3.44 4.22
CA ILE A 352 -5.45 3.41 3.36
C ILE A 352 -5.01 3.73 1.95
N ASP A 353 -4.67 2.68 1.23
CA ASP A 353 -4.21 2.79 -0.14
C ASP A 353 -5.30 2.25 -1.06
N ARG A 354 -5.70 3.05 -2.06
CA ARG A 354 -6.68 2.68 -3.07
C ARG A 354 -5.97 2.47 -4.40
N LEU A 355 -6.14 1.30 -4.98
CA LEU A 355 -5.62 0.98 -6.31
C LEU A 355 -6.80 0.72 -7.24
N GLU A 356 -6.81 1.38 -8.39
CA GLU A 356 -7.86 1.24 -9.39
C GLU A 356 -7.29 1.19 -10.79
N VAL A 357 -7.98 0.50 -11.69
CA VAL A 357 -7.63 0.45 -13.11
C VAL A 357 -8.59 1.34 -13.87
N MET A 358 -8.05 2.13 -14.80
CA MET A 358 -8.85 3.04 -15.63
C MET A 358 -9.88 2.29 -16.47
N HIS A 359 -11.07 2.89 -16.60
CA HIS A 359 -12.21 2.35 -17.34
C HIS A 359 -12.86 1.08 -16.75
N THR A 360 -12.42 0.59 -15.60
CA THR A 360 -13.10 -0.53 -14.92
C THR A 360 -14.50 -0.11 -14.51
N PRO A 361 -15.56 -0.85 -14.91
CA PRO A 361 -16.93 -0.51 -14.57
C PRO A 361 -17.20 -0.72 -13.08
N GLY A 362 -18.03 0.16 -12.51
CA GLY A 362 -18.47 0.05 -11.12
C GLY A 362 -19.54 -1.05 -10.94
N PRO A 363 -19.67 -1.71 -9.78
CA PRO A 363 -20.64 -2.77 -9.53
C PRO A 363 -22.07 -2.36 -9.83
N ASP A 364 -22.40 -1.10 -9.53
CA ASP A 364 -23.73 -0.52 -9.75
C ASP A 364 -24.03 -0.26 -11.25
N GLU A 365 -23.01 -0.28 -12.11
CA GLU A 365 -23.11 -0.10 -13.56
C GLU A 365 -23.29 -1.44 -14.30
N ILE A 366 -23.22 -2.56 -13.58
CA ILE A 366 -23.19 -3.90 -14.16
C ILE A 366 -24.61 -4.45 -14.26
N GLU A 367 -25.19 -4.39 -15.46
CA GLU A 367 -26.53 -4.93 -15.72
C GLU A 367 -26.54 -6.44 -16.02
N VAL A 368 -25.50 -6.94 -16.69
CA VAL A 368 -25.45 -8.33 -17.18
C VAL A 368 -24.09 -8.96 -16.90
N VAL A 369 -24.12 -10.15 -16.27
CA VAL A 369 -22.93 -10.94 -15.93
C VAL A 369 -22.94 -12.27 -16.69
N LYS A 370 -21.84 -12.60 -17.36
CA LYS A 370 -21.67 -13.77 -18.23
C LYS A 370 -20.78 -14.84 -17.59
N ARG A 371 -20.88 -16.09 -18.06
CA ARG A 371 -19.88 -17.13 -17.75
C ARG A 371 -18.68 -16.98 -18.68
N ILE A 372 -17.49 -17.24 -18.16
CA ILE A 372 -16.31 -17.41 -19.00
C ILE A 372 -16.53 -18.61 -19.93
N PRO A 373 -16.24 -18.50 -21.24
CA PRO A 373 -16.35 -19.61 -22.17
C PRO A 373 -15.50 -20.82 -21.72
N PRO A 374 -15.99 -22.07 -21.80
CA PRO A 374 -15.25 -23.25 -21.33
C PRO A 374 -13.93 -23.52 -22.07
N ALA A 375 -13.74 -22.93 -23.25
CA ALA A 375 -12.55 -23.10 -24.08
C ALA A 375 -11.37 -22.21 -23.65
N VAL A 376 -11.59 -21.24 -22.75
CA VAL A 376 -10.55 -20.34 -22.25
C VAL A 376 -9.51 -21.13 -21.45
N ASP A 377 -8.23 -20.86 -21.69
CA ASP A 377 -7.14 -21.42 -20.89
C ASP A 377 -7.30 -21.01 -19.42
N LYS A 378 -7.26 -21.99 -18.51
CA LYS A 378 -7.36 -21.71 -17.06
C LYS A 378 -6.23 -20.80 -16.57
N MET A 379 -5.07 -20.81 -17.22
CA MET A 379 -3.95 -19.93 -16.90
C MET A 379 -4.25 -18.45 -17.21
N SER A 380 -5.23 -18.18 -18.08
CA SER A 380 -5.73 -16.82 -18.37
C SER A 380 -6.76 -16.33 -17.35
N ILE A 381 -7.02 -17.06 -16.26
CA ILE A 381 -8.02 -16.68 -15.26
C ILE A 381 -7.33 -16.48 -13.91
N LEU A 382 -7.47 -15.30 -13.31
CA LEU A 382 -6.96 -15.02 -11.97
C LEU A 382 -8.01 -15.44 -10.93
N ASP A 383 -8.14 -16.75 -10.71
CA ASP A 383 -9.16 -17.34 -9.83
C ASP A 383 -8.68 -17.60 -8.39
N MET A 384 -7.53 -17.06 -8.01
CA MET A 384 -6.90 -17.16 -6.68
C MET A 384 -6.27 -15.81 -6.28
N PRO A 385 -5.90 -15.60 -5.00
CA PRO A 385 -5.18 -14.41 -4.57
C PRO A 385 -3.97 -14.10 -5.47
N PHE A 386 -3.89 -12.86 -5.92
CA PHE A 386 -2.87 -12.41 -6.87
C PHE A 386 -2.25 -11.08 -6.42
N LEU A 387 -1.04 -10.78 -6.90
CA LEU A 387 -0.39 -9.49 -6.69
C LEU A 387 -0.58 -8.60 -7.90
N VAL A 388 -0.82 -7.32 -7.67
CA VAL A 388 -0.67 -6.24 -8.63
C VAL A 388 0.48 -5.36 -8.15
N ILE A 389 1.51 -5.22 -8.99
CA ILE A 389 2.72 -4.46 -8.67
C ILE A 389 2.84 -3.33 -9.68
N ILE A 390 2.85 -2.10 -9.17
CA ILE A 390 3.16 -0.92 -9.99
C ILE A 390 4.62 -0.59 -9.78
N TRP A 391 5.34 -0.30 -10.87
CA TRP A 391 6.79 -0.25 -10.89
C TRP A 391 7.29 1.05 -11.50
N ASP A 392 8.27 1.67 -10.85
CA ASP A 392 9.03 2.79 -11.40
C ASP A 392 10.18 2.24 -12.24
N ASN A 393 10.08 2.42 -13.56
CA ASN A 393 11.06 1.89 -14.49
C ASN A 393 12.42 2.60 -14.37
N SER A 394 12.42 3.90 -14.03
CA SER A 394 13.62 4.72 -13.94
C SER A 394 14.46 4.38 -12.70
N ARG A 395 13.79 4.14 -11.57
CA ARG A 395 14.42 3.84 -10.27
C ARG A 395 14.55 2.35 -9.99
N ASN A 396 13.89 1.52 -10.80
CA ASN A 396 13.82 0.07 -10.64
C ASN A 396 13.30 -0.37 -9.26
N VAL A 397 12.19 0.22 -8.82
CA VAL A 397 11.57 -0.05 -7.51
C VAL A 397 10.05 -0.10 -7.61
N PRO A 398 9.38 -0.84 -6.73
CA PRO A 398 7.92 -0.83 -6.67
C PRO A 398 7.40 0.53 -6.16
N LEU A 399 6.31 1.00 -6.77
CA LEU A 399 5.51 2.13 -6.33
C LEU A 399 4.35 1.68 -5.45
N TYR A 400 3.69 0.61 -5.87
CA TYR A 400 2.59 -0.03 -5.16
C TYR A 400 2.75 -1.54 -5.21
N ILE A 401 2.40 -2.19 -4.10
CA ILE A 401 2.26 -3.64 -4.02
C ILE A 401 0.87 -3.90 -3.45
N ALA A 402 0.00 -4.49 -4.25
CA ALA A 402 -1.37 -4.82 -3.88
C ALA A 402 -1.59 -6.32 -3.96
N ARG A 403 -1.90 -6.96 -2.84
CA ARG A 403 -2.46 -8.31 -2.81
C ARG A 403 -3.96 -8.20 -2.93
N ILE A 404 -4.53 -8.81 -3.96
CA ILE A 404 -5.98 -8.88 -4.16
C ILE A 404 -6.44 -10.27 -3.73
N ALA A 405 -7.22 -10.33 -2.66
CA ALA A 405 -7.76 -11.56 -2.07
C ALA A 405 -9.25 -11.45 -1.72
N ASP A 406 -9.79 -10.24 -1.71
CA ASP A 406 -11.21 -9.93 -1.54
C ASP A 406 -11.75 -9.14 -2.75
N PRO A 407 -11.84 -9.76 -3.94
CA PRO A 407 -12.47 -9.10 -5.10
C PRO A 407 -13.98 -8.93 -4.92
N VAL A 408 -14.56 -8.06 -5.75
CA VAL A 408 -16.00 -7.72 -5.74
C VAL A 408 -16.84 -8.98 -5.92
N ALA A 409 -17.69 -9.27 -4.94
CA ALA A 409 -18.63 -10.37 -5.01
C ALA A 409 -19.70 -10.14 -6.09
N LYS A 410 -20.19 -11.23 -6.67
CA LYS A 410 -21.29 -11.20 -7.64
C LYS A 410 -22.64 -10.87 -6.98
#